data_AF-A0A2D0IP09-F1
#
_entry.id   AF-A0A2D0IP09-F1
#
_cell.length_a   1.000
_cell.length_b   1.000
_cell.length_c   1.000
_cell.angle_alpha   90.00
_cell.angle_beta   90.00
_cell.angle_gamma   90.00
#
_symmetry.space_group_name_H-M   'P 1'
#
loop_
_entity.id
_entity.type
_entity.pdbx_description
1 polymer ?
#
loop_
_entity_poly.entity_id
_entity_poly.type
_entity_poly.pdbx_seq_one_letter_code
_entity_poly.pdbx_strand_id
1 'polypeptide(L)'
;MTTNSYLEYFLTLLGWVVNNGLWQILIATGLFTLPLVIKVIAVWLKVRECGEEAGNGGLQSLARIENTLYSAFFVMVVCCVPLVNVSLTTLQYDPSRAKSCGTWTPKAPDKGGYAPVMSSLNNQTAAVPLWWAMVHRLSKGLTQAAVASIPCRPDLRQLRFDVQHTRISNPALAAELQDFTHDCYALALYQWKQRDQGKTTDPAILNDTDWLGSRTFLAGDYHTLQSRMPRAPFPWQESRDSGRPYTGQGGYPTCKAWWSTAKTGLKDRVLAQADPGLWLRLSATLKMLGKNTQEYQESVLRRLVSPVNLTVS
;
A
#
# COMPACT_ATOMS: atom_id res chain seq x y z
N MET A 1 4.24 -21.02 8.07
CA MET A 1 4.72 -19.85 8.88
C MET A 1 3.95 -18.63 8.38
N THR A 2 3.65 -17.65 9.23
CA THR A 2 2.90 -16.45 8.81
C THR A 2 3.82 -15.24 8.64
N THR A 3 3.51 -14.37 7.69
CA THR A 3 4.24 -13.11 7.46
C THR A 3 3.27 -11.93 7.35
N ASN A 4 3.75 -10.75 7.76
CA ASN A 4 2.91 -9.56 7.90
C ASN A 4 3.17 -8.54 6.77
N SER A 5 4.26 -8.71 6.02
CA SER A 5 4.68 -7.84 4.93
C SER A 5 5.09 -8.65 3.70
N TYR A 6 4.89 -8.10 2.51
CA TYR A 6 5.35 -8.71 1.25
C TYR A 6 6.86 -8.96 1.26
N LEU A 7 7.64 -7.96 1.70
CA LEU A 7 9.09 -8.08 1.71
C LEU A 7 9.55 -9.17 2.68
N GLU A 8 8.87 -9.30 3.82
CA GLU A 8 9.10 -10.40 4.76
C GLU A 8 8.77 -11.76 4.14
N TYR A 9 7.65 -11.86 3.42
CA TYR A 9 7.25 -13.08 2.72
C TYR A 9 8.34 -13.60 1.77
N PHE A 10 8.99 -12.72 1.01
CA PHE A 10 10.06 -13.11 0.09
C PHE A 10 11.42 -13.30 0.77
N LEU A 11 11.82 -12.38 1.65
CA LEU A 11 13.12 -12.43 2.31
C LEU A 11 13.26 -13.59 3.29
N THR A 12 12.16 -14.02 3.92
CA THR A 12 12.19 -15.19 4.81
C THR A 12 12.56 -16.45 4.03
N LEU A 13 11.95 -16.69 2.87
CA LEU A 13 12.33 -17.83 2.01
C LEU A 13 13.77 -17.68 1.52
N LEU A 14 14.15 -16.52 1.00
CA LEU A 14 15.50 -16.28 0.49
C LEU A 14 16.57 -16.54 1.56
N GLY A 15 16.35 -16.06 2.78
CA GLY A 15 17.25 -16.27 3.91
C GLY A 15 17.47 -17.75 4.21
N TRP A 16 16.40 -18.57 4.15
CA TRP A 16 16.52 -20.01 4.36
C TRP A 16 17.17 -20.74 3.18
N VAL A 17 16.92 -20.31 1.94
CA VAL A 17 17.63 -20.85 0.76
C VAL A 17 19.14 -20.65 0.90
N VAL A 18 19.56 -19.43 1.28
CA VAL A 18 20.98 -19.13 1.52
C VAL A 18 21.53 -19.93 2.70
N ASN A 19 20.79 -20.03 3.81
CA ASN A 19 21.20 -20.83 4.97
C ASN A 19 21.39 -22.30 4.62
N ASN A 20 20.50 -22.89 3.81
CA ASN A 20 20.65 -24.26 3.33
C ASN A 20 21.94 -24.44 2.52
N GLY A 21 22.26 -23.47 1.64
CA GLY A 21 23.53 -23.46 0.91
C GLY A 21 24.75 -23.43 1.84
N LEU A 22 24.74 -22.56 2.85
CA LEU A 22 25.82 -22.48 3.85
C LEU A 22 25.97 -23.77 4.66
N TRP A 23 24.85 -24.38 5.06
CA TRP A 23 24.84 -25.65 5.78
C TRP A 23 25.44 -26.79 4.96
N GLN A 24 25.14 -26.85 3.65
CA GLN A 24 25.75 -27.84 2.76
C GLN A 24 27.26 -27.65 2.65
N ILE A 25 27.74 -26.41 2.58
CA ILE A 25 29.18 -26.12 2.57
C ILE A 25 29.84 -26.56 3.89
N LEU A 26 29.19 -26.30 5.03
CA LEU A 26 29.68 -26.72 6.35
C LEU A 26 29.79 -28.25 6.47
N ILE A 27 28.82 -29.00 5.93
CA ILE A 27 28.87 -30.47 5.88
C ILE A 27 29.99 -30.93 4.95
N ALA A 28 30.04 -30.41 3.72
CA ALA A 28 30.99 -30.84 2.70
C ALA A 28 32.45 -30.60 3.11
N THR A 29 32.72 -29.51 3.83
CA THR A 29 34.05 -29.16 4.34
C THR A 29 34.38 -29.82 5.69
N GLY A 30 33.39 -30.39 6.38
CA GLY A 30 33.55 -30.91 7.74
C GLY A 30 33.75 -29.82 8.81
N LEU A 31 33.64 -28.53 8.45
CA LEU A 31 33.92 -27.40 9.35
C LEU A 31 32.95 -27.36 10.54
N PHE A 32 31.76 -27.96 10.42
CA PHE A 32 30.82 -28.09 11.53
C PHE A 32 31.38 -28.86 12.74
N THR A 33 32.41 -29.69 12.55
CA THR A 33 33.07 -30.46 13.61
C THR A 33 34.08 -29.65 14.44
N LEU A 34 34.57 -28.54 13.90
CA LEU A 34 35.60 -27.71 14.52
C LEU A 34 35.23 -27.24 15.94
N PRO A 35 34.02 -26.70 16.22
CA PRO A 35 33.63 -26.34 17.58
C PRO A 35 33.55 -27.55 18.53
N LEU A 36 33.22 -28.76 18.03
CA LEU A 36 33.24 -29.98 18.84
C LEU A 36 34.66 -30.35 19.25
N VAL A 37 35.60 -30.32 18.32
CA VAL A 37 37.02 -30.61 18.58
C VAL A 37 37.59 -29.62 19.61
N ILE A 38 37.33 -28.32 19.45
CA ILE A 38 37.75 -27.29 20.42
C ILE A 38 37.18 -27.60 21.80
N LYS A 39 35.90 -27.97 21.91
CA LYS A 39 35.26 -28.31 23.20
C LYS A 39 35.87 -29.56 23.82
N VAL A 40 36.15 -30.60 23.05
CA VAL A 40 36.79 -31.83 23.55
C VAL A 40 38.20 -31.51 24.07
N ILE A 41 39.00 -30.74 23.32
CA ILE A 41 40.33 -30.31 23.78
C ILE A 41 40.23 -29.47 25.05
N ALA A 42 39.26 -28.55 25.14
CA ALA A 42 39.06 -27.73 26.33
C ALA A 42 38.71 -28.57 27.57
N VAL A 43 37.84 -29.57 27.43
CA VAL A 43 37.51 -30.51 28.52
C VAL A 43 38.74 -31.33 28.91
N TRP A 44 39.51 -31.79 27.92
CA TRP A 44 40.72 -32.57 28.14
C TRP A 44 41.80 -31.79 28.89
N LEU A 45 42.09 -30.55 28.48
CA LEU A 45 43.02 -29.66 29.18
C LEU A 45 42.55 -29.37 30.60
N LYS A 46 41.25 -29.10 30.79
CA LYS A 46 40.68 -28.83 32.12
C LYS A 46 40.81 -30.03 33.08
N VAL A 47 40.72 -31.26 32.58
CA VAL A 47 40.95 -32.45 33.43
C VAL A 47 42.43 -32.60 33.76
N ARG A 48 43.34 -32.24 32.86
CA ARG A 48 44.79 -32.25 33.14
C ARG A 48 45.21 -31.21 34.18
N GLU A 49 44.49 -30.11 34.31
CA GLU A 49 44.75 -29.10 35.33
C GLU A 49 44.27 -29.53 36.74
N CYS A 50 43.39 -30.53 36.84
CA CYS A 50 42.99 -31.08 38.14
C CYS A 50 44.07 -32.01 38.69
N GLY A 51 44.61 -31.69 39.87
CA GLY A 51 45.63 -32.50 40.56
C GLY A 51 45.12 -33.87 41.07
N GLU A 52 46.05 -34.72 41.54
CA GLU A 52 45.80 -36.11 41.99
C GLU A 52 44.71 -36.26 43.06
N GLU A 53 44.35 -35.19 43.77
CA GLU A 53 43.31 -35.19 44.81
C GLU A 53 41.87 -35.37 44.28
N ALA A 54 41.65 -35.27 42.95
CA ALA A 54 40.32 -35.35 42.35
C ALA A 54 39.79 -36.79 42.09
N GLY A 55 40.55 -37.83 42.45
CA GLY A 55 40.17 -39.23 42.20
C GLY A 55 40.45 -39.68 40.76
N ASN A 56 39.75 -40.73 40.29
CA ASN A 56 40.06 -41.40 39.01
C ASN A 56 39.74 -40.51 37.78
N GLY A 57 40.68 -39.64 37.41
CA GLY A 57 40.52 -38.62 36.37
C GLY A 57 40.11 -39.18 35.00
N GLY A 58 40.47 -40.45 34.71
CA GLY A 58 40.06 -41.14 33.50
C GLY A 58 38.54 -41.30 33.37
N LEU A 59 37.88 -41.87 34.38
CA LEU A 59 36.42 -42.04 34.39
C LEU A 59 35.69 -40.68 34.39
N GLN A 60 36.23 -39.71 35.13
CA GLN A 60 35.62 -38.38 35.20
C GLN A 60 35.76 -37.60 33.88
N SER A 61 36.87 -37.80 33.14
CA SER A 61 37.06 -37.23 31.80
C SER A 61 36.07 -37.80 30.79
N LEU A 62 35.84 -39.11 30.82
CA LEU A 62 34.94 -39.81 29.91
C LEU A 62 33.51 -39.30 30.07
N ALA A 63 32.99 -39.27 31.30
CA ALA A 63 31.64 -38.81 31.60
C ALA A 63 31.43 -37.32 31.22
N ARG A 64 32.45 -36.47 31.39
CA ARG A 64 32.39 -35.05 30.98
C ARG A 64 32.39 -34.89 29.45
N ILE A 65 33.23 -35.65 28.75
CA ILE A 65 33.27 -35.62 27.28
C ILE A 65 31.96 -36.15 26.71
N GLU A 66 31.42 -37.22 27.27
CA GLU A 66 30.15 -37.84 26.86
C GLU A 66 28.98 -36.86 27.00
N ASN A 67 28.80 -36.22 28.16
CA ASN A 67 27.77 -35.20 28.35
C ASN A 67 27.96 -33.99 27.42
N THR A 68 29.21 -33.59 27.16
CA THR A 68 29.52 -32.49 26.24
C THR A 68 29.15 -32.87 24.80
N LEU A 69 29.44 -34.11 24.38
CA LEU A 69 29.07 -34.62 23.06
C LEU A 69 27.56 -34.74 22.90
N TYR A 70 26.84 -35.27 23.89
CA TYR A 70 25.38 -35.39 23.84
C TYR A 70 24.70 -34.04 23.77
N SER A 71 25.09 -33.09 24.60
CA SER A 71 24.53 -31.73 24.57
C SER A 71 24.83 -31.02 23.25
N ALA A 72 26.06 -31.13 22.74
CA ALA A 72 26.44 -30.52 21.48
C ALA A 72 25.74 -31.17 20.27
N PHE A 73 25.55 -32.50 20.28
CA PHE A 73 24.78 -33.21 19.27
C PHE A 73 23.31 -32.77 19.27
N PHE A 74 22.70 -32.68 20.45
CA PHE A 74 21.34 -32.18 20.59
C PHE A 74 21.18 -30.76 20.01
N VAL A 75 22.08 -29.84 20.38
CA VAL A 75 22.08 -28.46 19.85
C VAL A 75 22.26 -28.46 18.34
N MET A 76 23.15 -29.29 17.79
CA MET A 76 23.36 -29.38 16.35
C MET A 76 22.09 -29.84 15.61
N VAL A 77 21.47 -30.93 16.07
CA VAL A 77 20.26 -31.47 15.44
C VAL A 77 19.10 -30.48 15.51
N VAL A 78 18.93 -29.81 16.66
CA VAL A 78 17.79 -28.93 16.90
C VAL A 78 17.96 -27.55 16.26
N CYS A 79 19.18 -26.99 16.27
CA CYS A 79 19.44 -25.61 15.81
C CYS A 79 20.06 -25.52 14.41
N CYS A 80 20.77 -26.54 13.93
CA CYS A 80 21.54 -26.44 12.69
C CYS A 80 21.00 -27.33 11.57
N VAL A 81 20.52 -28.53 11.88
CA VAL A 81 20.03 -29.46 10.86
C VAL A 81 18.68 -28.98 10.30
N PRO A 82 18.57 -28.73 8.99
CA PRO A 82 17.34 -28.25 8.39
C PRO A 82 16.36 -29.41 8.14
N LEU A 83 15.36 -29.55 9.02
CA LEU A 83 14.41 -30.69 9.01
C LEU A 83 13.02 -30.32 8.49
N VAL A 84 12.61 -29.05 8.59
CA VAL A 84 11.23 -28.61 8.30
C VAL A 84 11.19 -27.87 6.98
N ASN A 85 10.55 -28.43 5.95
CA ASN A 85 10.42 -27.77 4.66
C ASN A 85 9.54 -26.51 4.73
N VAL A 86 9.99 -25.44 4.08
CA VAL A 86 9.33 -24.14 3.93
C VAL A 86 9.40 -23.72 2.46
N SER A 87 8.23 -23.48 1.88
CA SER A 87 8.01 -22.97 0.54
C SER A 87 7.08 -21.76 0.56
N LEU A 88 7.03 -21.01 -0.55
CA LEU A 88 6.07 -19.91 -0.73
C LEU A 88 4.62 -20.38 -0.54
N THR A 89 4.27 -21.60 -0.95
CA THR A 89 2.91 -22.14 -0.77
C THR A 89 2.56 -22.44 0.69
N THR A 90 3.56 -22.69 1.55
CA THR A 90 3.38 -22.94 3.00
C THR A 90 3.49 -21.67 3.85
N LEU A 91 3.94 -20.56 3.26
CA LEU A 91 3.94 -19.25 3.87
C LEU A 91 2.56 -18.62 3.66
N GLN A 92 1.93 -18.18 4.74
CA GLN A 92 0.63 -17.52 4.67
C GLN A 92 0.80 -16.05 4.97
N TYR A 93 0.34 -15.21 4.05
CA TYR A 93 0.17 -13.78 4.30
C TYR A 93 -1.13 -13.57 5.09
N ASP A 94 -1.05 -12.94 6.26
CA ASP A 94 -2.23 -12.70 7.10
C ASP A 94 -2.78 -11.26 6.92
N PRO A 95 -3.92 -11.08 6.21
CA PRO A 95 -4.55 -9.77 6.02
C PRO A 95 -5.55 -9.39 7.13
N SER A 96 -5.71 -10.20 8.19
CA SER A 96 -6.76 -10.00 9.20
C SER A 96 -6.68 -8.64 9.90
N ARG A 97 -5.48 -8.20 10.28
CA ARG A 97 -5.29 -6.91 10.95
C ARG A 97 -5.49 -5.73 10.01
N ALA A 98 -5.04 -5.86 8.77
CA ALA A 98 -5.25 -4.88 7.70
C ALA A 98 -6.76 -4.62 7.48
N LYS A 99 -7.55 -5.69 7.37
CA LYS A 99 -9.02 -5.62 7.27
C LYS A 99 -9.64 -4.94 8.50
N SER A 100 -9.17 -5.27 9.70
CA SER A 100 -9.71 -4.72 10.96
C SER A 100 -9.42 -3.23 11.12
N CYS A 101 -8.26 -2.76 10.65
CA CYS A 101 -7.86 -1.36 10.75
C CYS A 101 -8.28 -0.48 9.58
N GLY A 102 -8.93 -1.06 8.55
CA GLY A 102 -9.23 -0.34 7.32
C GLY A 102 -7.97 0.13 6.58
N THR A 103 -6.79 -0.37 6.96
CA THR A 103 -5.53 -0.21 6.23
C THR A 103 -5.45 -1.36 5.25
N TRP A 104 -5.70 -1.07 3.98
CA TRP A 104 -5.84 -2.12 2.99
C TRP A 104 -4.46 -2.47 2.44
N THR A 105 -3.99 -3.66 2.75
CA THR A 105 -2.84 -4.23 2.06
C THR A 105 -3.19 -4.36 0.57
N PRO A 106 -2.25 -4.14 -0.34
CA PRO A 106 -2.39 -4.47 -1.75
C PRO A 106 -2.99 -5.88 -1.96
N LYS A 107 -3.38 -6.20 -3.20
CA LYS A 107 -3.84 -7.54 -3.56
C LYS A 107 -2.86 -8.62 -3.07
N ALA A 108 -3.32 -9.86 -2.94
CA ALA A 108 -2.45 -10.98 -2.56
C ALA A 108 -1.14 -10.99 -3.39
N PRO A 109 0.00 -11.47 -2.84
CA PRO A 109 1.33 -11.30 -3.44
C PRO A 109 1.43 -11.74 -4.91
N ASP A 110 0.63 -12.71 -5.30
CA ASP A 110 0.46 -13.26 -6.66
C ASP A 110 -0.22 -12.29 -7.64
N LYS A 111 -1.02 -11.35 -7.14
CA LYS A 111 -1.83 -10.39 -7.91
C LYS A 111 -1.37 -8.94 -7.74
N GLY A 112 -0.20 -8.73 -7.12
CA GLY A 112 0.41 -7.42 -6.90
C GLY A 112 1.61 -7.17 -7.83
N GLY A 113 2.22 -5.99 -7.70
CA GLY A 113 3.44 -5.63 -8.45
C GLY A 113 4.67 -6.50 -8.13
N TYR A 114 4.59 -7.33 -7.09
CA TYR A 114 5.63 -8.31 -6.71
C TYR A 114 5.45 -9.68 -7.37
N ALA A 115 4.45 -9.88 -8.23
CA ALA A 115 4.23 -11.14 -8.94
C ALA A 115 5.49 -11.67 -9.67
N PRO A 116 6.33 -10.83 -10.34
CA PRO A 116 7.56 -11.31 -10.98
C PRO A 116 8.58 -11.92 -10.00
N VAL A 117 8.64 -11.41 -8.76
CA VAL A 117 9.52 -11.93 -7.70
C VAL A 117 9.00 -13.27 -7.20
N MET A 118 7.68 -13.45 -7.20
CA MET A 118 7.08 -14.74 -6.89
C MET A 118 7.45 -15.78 -7.95
N SER A 119 7.40 -15.42 -9.24
CA SER A 119 7.77 -16.29 -10.35
C SER A 119 9.25 -16.71 -10.34
N SER A 120 10.18 -15.83 -9.96
CA SER A 120 11.61 -16.18 -9.91
C SER A 120 11.97 -17.10 -8.74
N LEU A 121 11.24 -17.01 -7.62
CA LEU A 121 11.43 -17.87 -6.44
C LEU A 121 10.52 -19.11 -6.45
N ASN A 122 9.58 -19.24 -7.39
CA ASN A 122 8.47 -20.20 -7.34
C ASN A 122 8.85 -21.70 -7.42
N ASN A 123 10.13 -22.05 -7.50
CA ASN A 123 10.60 -23.44 -7.54
C ASN A 123 11.66 -23.74 -6.47
N GLN A 124 12.01 -22.76 -5.62
CA GLN A 124 12.96 -22.96 -4.55
C GLN A 124 12.21 -23.37 -3.27
N THR A 125 12.64 -24.47 -2.67
CA THR A 125 12.19 -24.89 -1.34
C THR A 125 13.38 -24.83 -0.41
N ALA A 126 13.16 -24.32 0.80
CA ALA A 126 14.18 -24.30 1.83
C ALA A 126 13.72 -25.18 3.00
N ALA A 127 14.65 -25.54 3.87
CA ALA A 127 14.34 -26.33 5.05
C ALA A 127 14.91 -25.62 6.28
N VAL A 128 14.14 -25.60 7.36
CA VAL A 128 14.41 -24.81 8.55
C VAL A 128 14.70 -25.74 9.71
N PRO A 129 15.69 -25.46 10.56
CA PRO A 129 15.90 -26.22 11.79
C PRO A 129 14.75 -26.05 12.78
N LEU A 130 14.53 -27.07 13.62
CA LEU A 130 13.39 -27.12 14.54
C LEU A 130 13.35 -25.92 15.49
N TRP A 131 14.50 -25.55 16.06
CA TRP A 131 14.61 -24.39 16.94
C TRP A 131 14.15 -23.10 16.27
N TRP A 132 14.68 -22.81 15.07
CA TRP A 132 14.38 -21.58 14.37
C TRP A 132 12.93 -21.53 13.87
N ALA A 133 12.37 -22.68 13.48
CA ALA A 133 10.95 -22.78 13.15
C ALA A 133 10.07 -22.43 14.36
N MET A 134 10.42 -22.94 15.55
CA MET A 134 9.72 -22.62 16.80
C MET A 134 9.87 -21.14 17.17
N VAL A 135 11.10 -20.63 17.20
CA VAL A 135 11.41 -19.22 17.54
C VAL A 135 10.68 -18.27 16.60
N HIS A 136 10.66 -18.55 15.30
CA HIS A 136 9.96 -17.72 14.34
C HIS A 136 8.44 -17.72 14.58
N ARG A 137 7.82 -18.88 14.86
CA ARG A 137 6.39 -18.95 15.17
C ARG A 137 6.05 -18.18 16.45
N LEU A 138 6.83 -18.37 17.51
CA LEU A 138 6.64 -17.69 18.78
C LEU A 138 6.82 -16.16 18.64
N SER A 139 7.91 -15.74 18.00
CA SER A 139 8.22 -14.32 17.77
C SER A 139 7.13 -13.63 16.94
N LYS A 140 6.62 -14.29 15.90
CA LYS A 140 5.50 -13.77 15.11
C LYS A 140 4.21 -13.68 15.91
N GLY A 141 3.89 -14.70 16.71
CA GLY A 141 2.73 -14.68 17.60
C GLY A 141 2.77 -13.52 18.59
N LEU A 142 3.91 -13.32 19.27
CA LEU A 142 4.10 -12.22 20.21
C LEU A 142 4.02 -10.86 19.52
N THR A 143 4.67 -10.70 18.37
CA THR A 143 4.65 -9.43 17.61
C THR A 143 3.25 -9.11 17.12
N GLN A 144 2.50 -10.11 16.62
CA GLN A 144 1.11 -9.95 16.20
C GLN A 144 0.21 -9.53 17.36
N ALA A 145 0.36 -10.14 18.53
CA ALA A 145 -0.38 -9.76 19.73
C ALA A 145 -0.07 -8.31 20.15
N ALA A 146 1.20 -7.90 20.14
CA ALA A 146 1.60 -6.54 20.43
C ALA A 146 1.00 -5.54 19.41
N VAL A 147 1.08 -5.83 18.11
CA VAL A 147 0.49 -4.95 17.07
C VAL A 147 -1.04 -4.89 17.18
N ALA A 148 -1.70 -5.97 17.59
CA ALA A 148 -3.15 -5.99 17.79
C ALA A 148 -3.61 -5.05 18.93
N SER A 149 -2.76 -4.80 19.94
CA SER A 149 -3.04 -3.81 21.01
C SER A 149 -2.92 -2.35 20.56
N ILE A 150 -2.28 -2.08 19.42
CA ILE A 150 -2.14 -0.72 18.90
C ILE A 150 -3.47 -0.30 18.25
N PRO A 151 -4.05 0.86 18.64
CA PRO A 151 -5.27 1.36 18.01
C PRO A 151 -5.00 1.67 16.53
N CYS A 152 -5.96 1.28 15.69
CA CYS A 152 -5.87 1.52 14.25
C CYS A 152 -5.81 3.03 13.98
N ARG A 153 -4.80 3.45 13.22
CA ARG A 153 -4.76 4.80 12.65
C ARG A 153 -4.98 4.71 11.14
N PRO A 154 -5.82 5.59 10.56
CA PRO A 154 -5.99 5.62 9.12
C PRO A 154 -4.68 6.05 8.44
N ASP A 155 -4.21 5.27 7.47
CA ASP A 155 -3.04 5.64 6.68
C ASP A 155 -3.41 6.70 5.62
N LEU A 156 -3.30 7.97 6.01
CA LEU A 156 -3.53 9.11 5.13
C LEU A 156 -2.53 9.19 3.97
N ARG A 157 -1.33 8.61 4.12
CA ARG A 157 -0.30 8.64 3.08
C ARG A 157 -0.67 7.70 1.95
N GLN A 158 -1.12 6.49 2.27
CA GLN A 158 -1.59 5.54 1.27
C GLN A 158 -2.84 6.06 0.55
N LEU A 159 -3.80 6.65 1.28
CA LEU A 159 -4.97 7.27 0.66
C LEU A 159 -4.60 8.41 -0.29
N ARG A 160 -3.66 9.26 0.10
CA ARG A 160 -3.16 10.32 -0.78
C ARG A 160 -2.56 9.74 -2.06
N PHE A 161 -1.79 8.66 -1.93
CA PHE A 161 -1.19 7.98 -3.08
C PHE A 161 -2.27 7.39 -4.01
N ASP A 162 -3.28 6.72 -3.46
CA ASP A 162 -4.40 6.15 -4.22
C ASP A 162 -5.19 7.24 -4.96
N VAL A 163 -5.52 8.34 -4.27
CA VAL A 163 -6.20 9.51 -4.88
C VAL A 163 -5.34 10.13 -5.99
N GLN A 164 -4.01 10.22 -5.79
CA GLN A 164 -3.10 10.75 -6.80
C GLN A 164 -2.98 9.86 -8.05
N HIS A 165 -3.16 8.54 -7.90
CA HIS A 165 -3.09 7.58 -9.01
C HIS A 165 -4.45 7.27 -9.63
N THR A 166 -5.54 7.83 -9.09
CA THR A 166 -6.86 7.70 -9.70
C THR A 166 -6.93 8.63 -10.92
N ARG A 167 -7.02 8.03 -12.11
CA ARG A 167 -7.18 8.73 -13.38
C ARG A 167 -8.60 8.53 -13.92
N ILE A 168 -9.04 9.46 -14.76
CA ILE A 168 -10.32 9.32 -15.48
C ILE A 168 -10.13 8.28 -16.58
N SER A 169 -10.82 7.15 -16.48
CA SER A 169 -10.69 6.05 -17.45
C SER A 169 -11.39 6.33 -18.78
N ASN A 170 -12.44 7.16 -18.79
CA ASN A 170 -13.21 7.48 -20.00
C ASN A 170 -12.61 8.69 -20.73
N PRO A 171 -12.02 8.52 -21.94
CA PRO A 171 -11.41 9.62 -22.69
C PRO A 171 -12.44 10.67 -23.15
N ALA A 172 -13.69 10.29 -23.42
CA ALA A 172 -14.73 11.24 -23.79
C ALA A 172 -15.09 12.18 -22.63
N LEU A 173 -15.07 11.67 -21.39
CA LEU A 173 -15.28 12.51 -20.20
C LEU A 173 -14.10 13.44 -19.95
N ALA A 174 -12.87 12.97 -20.19
CA ALA A 174 -11.68 13.82 -20.08
C ALA A 174 -11.72 14.97 -21.11
N ALA A 175 -12.11 14.70 -22.35
CA ALA A 175 -12.32 15.73 -23.37
C ALA A 175 -13.44 16.72 -22.98
N GLU A 176 -14.56 16.23 -22.46
CA GLU A 176 -15.66 17.08 -22.00
C GLU A 176 -15.24 18.01 -20.82
N LEU A 177 -14.37 17.53 -19.93
CA LEU A 177 -13.78 18.37 -18.87
C LEU A 177 -12.81 19.43 -19.41
N GLN A 178 -12.05 19.11 -20.46
CA GLN A 178 -11.20 20.08 -21.15
C GLN A 178 -12.07 21.17 -21.81
N ASP A 179 -13.15 20.78 -22.46
CA ASP A 179 -14.10 21.75 -23.02
C ASP A 179 -14.70 22.64 -21.93
N PHE A 180 -15.10 22.07 -20.78
CA PHE A 180 -15.60 22.86 -19.66
C PHE A 180 -14.54 23.84 -19.14
N THR A 181 -13.29 23.39 -19.09
CA THR A 181 -12.16 24.23 -18.69
C THR A 181 -12.01 25.44 -19.62
N HIS A 182 -12.17 25.23 -20.93
CA HIS A 182 -12.05 26.28 -21.93
C HIS A 182 -13.27 27.21 -21.98
N ASP A 183 -14.47 26.64 -22.07
CA ASP A 183 -15.73 27.37 -22.28
C ASP A 183 -16.19 28.13 -21.03
N CYS A 184 -15.95 27.55 -19.84
CA CYS A 184 -16.48 28.06 -18.58
C CYS A 184 -15.38 28.62 -17.69
N TYR A 185 -14.44 27.78 -17.25
CA TYR A 185 -13.48 28.16 -16.22
C TYR A 185 -12.50 29.24 -16.68
N ALA A 186 -11.88 29.09 -17.85
CA ALA A 186 -10.92 30.05 -18.37
C ALA A 186 -11.54 31.45 -18.55
N LEU A 187 -12.79 31.50 -19.04
CA LEU A 187 -13.52 32.74 -19.25
C LEU A 187 -13.97 33.38 -17.92
N ALA A 188 -14.52 32.60 -16.99
CA ALA A 188 -14.87 33.08 -15.67
C ALA A 188 -13.65 33.61 -14.90
N LEU A 189 -12.53 32.88 -14.95
CA LEU A 189 -11.28 33.29 -14.32
C LEU A 189 -10.75 34.60 -14.95
N TYR A 190 -10.84 34.76 -16.27
CA TYR A 190 -10.48 36.00 -16.94
C TYR A 190 -11.36 37.18 -16.49
N GLN A 191 -12.68 37.00 -16.49
CA GLN A 191 -13.65 38.03 -16.05
C GLN A 191 -13.47 38.39 -14.57
N TRP A 192 -13.18 37.40 -13.72
CA TRP A 192 -12.89 37.61 -12.31
C TRP A 192 -11.59 38.41 -12.13
N LYS A 193 -10.49 38.02 -12.79
CA LYS A 193 -9.21 38.76 -12.74
C LYS A 193 -9.36 40.19 -13.22
N GLN A 194 -10.16 40.42 -14.28
CA GLN A 194 -10.42 41.76 -14.81
C GLN A 194 -11.18 42.64 -13.82
N ARG A 195 -12.15 42.07 -13.08
CA ARG A 195 -12.91 42.79 -12.04
C ARG A 195 -12.12 43.02 -10.76
N ASP A 196 -11.38 42.01 -10.31
CA ASP A 196 -10.61 42.05 -9.06
C ASP A 196 -9.36 42.93 -9.19
N GLN A 197 -8.72 42.95 -10.36
CA GLN A 197 -7.48 43.71 -10.62
C GLN A 197 -6.34 43.39 -9.63
N GLY A 198 -6.34 42.20 -9.03
CA GLY A 198 -5.32 41.76 -8.06
C GLY A 198 -5.47 42.37 -6.67
N LYS A 199 -6.68 42.80 -6.30
CA LYS A 199 -6.98 43.40 -5.00
C LYS A 199 -7.27 42.37 -3.92
N THR A 200 -7.80 41.20 -4.28
CA THR A 200 -8.11 40.15 -3.31
C THR A 200 -6.83 39.52 -2.78
N THR A 201 -6.59 39.66 -1.48
CA THR A 201 -5.47 39.03 -0.75
C THR A 201 -5.91 37.86 0.12
N ASP A 202 -7.22 37.60 0.22
CA ASP A 202 -7.76 36.51 1.02
C ASP A 202 -7.37 35.15 0.41
N PRO A 203 -6.55 34.33 1.11
CA PRO A 203 -6.13 33.04 0.60
C PRO A 203 -7.29 32.06 0.40
N ALA A 204 -8.40 32.20 1.13
CA ALA A 204 -9.56 31.33 0.97
C ALA A 204 -10.25 31.54 -0.38
N ILE A 205 -10.41 32.79 -0.79
CA ILE A 205 -11.02 33.16 -2.08
C ILE A 205 -10.09 32.75 -3.22
N LEU A 206 -8.79 33.04 -3.11
CA LEU A 206 -7.80 32.68 -4.13
C LEU A 206 -7.78 31.16 -4.38
N ASN A 207 -7.72 30.36 -3.32
CA ASN A 207 -7.75 28.90 -3.42
C ASN A 207 -9.10 28.34 -3.92
N ASP A 208 -10.21 29.03 -3.71
CA ASP A 208 -11.49 28.65 -4.32
C ASP A 208 -11.53 28.94 -5.82
N THR A 209 -10.86 29.98 -6.31
CA THR A 209 -10.82 30.33 -7.74
C THR A 209 -9.86 29.48 -8.57
N ASP A 210 -8.98 28.69 -7.95
CA ASP A 210 -7.94 27.90 -8.63
C ASP A 210 -8.44 26.59 -9.30
N TRP A 211 -9.75 26.32 -9.30
CA TRP A 211 -10.30 25.07 -9.84
C TRP A 211 -11.68 25.19 -10.47
N LEU A 212 -12.04 24.19 -11.30
CA LEU A 212 -13.25 24.17 -12.12
C LEU A 212 -14.57 24.26 -11.34
N GLY A 213 -14.60 23.77 -10.10
CA GLY A 213 -15.82 23.74 -9.29
C GLY A 213 -15.92 24.88 -8.28
N SER A 214 -15.18 25.97 -8.48
CA SER A 214 -15.17 27.16 -7.61
C SER A 214 -16.58 27.56 -7.16
N ARG A 215 -16.75 27.76 -5.85
CA ARG A 215 -18.01 28.27 -5.29
C ARG A 215 -18.27 29.70 -5.74
N THR A 216 -17.22 30.49 -5.87
CA THR A 216 -17.24 31.87 -6.37
C THR A 216 -17.80 31.93 -7.79
N PHE A 217 -17.32 31.06 -8.69
CA PHE A 217 -17.83 31.02 -10.07
C PHE A 217 -19.24 30.41 -10.16
N LEU A 218 -19.54 29.37 -9.36
CA LEU A 218 -20.88 28.74 -9.29
C LEU A 218 -21.97 29.66 -8.73
N ALA A 219 -21.61 30.67 -7.95
CA ALA A 219 -22.50 31.69 -7.44
C ALA A 219 -22.61 32.93 -8.36
N GLY A 220 -21.68 33.08 -9.31
CA GLY A 220 -21.59 34.22 -10.21
C GLY A 220 -21.57 33.81 -11.67
N ASP A 221 -20.41 33.96 -12.32
CA ASP A 221 -20.24 33.91 -13.78
C ASP A 221 -20.77 32.61 -14.42
N TYR A 222 -20.79 31.48 -13.72
CA TYR A 222 -21.32 30.23 -14.28
C TYR A 222 -22.83 30.21 -14.51
N HIS A 223 -23.55 31.20 -13.98
CA HIS A 223 -24.97 31.39 -14.29
C HIS A 223 -25.20 31.96 -15.69
N THR A 224 -24.27 32.76 -16.21
CA THR A 224 -24.40 33.46 -17.50
C THR A 224 -23.63 32.76 -18.60
N LEU A 225 -22.47 32.19 -18.27
CA LEU A 225 -21.66 31.43 -19.22
C LEU A 225 -22.34 30.10 -19.60
N GLN A 226 -22.14 29.67 -20.84
CA GLN A 226 -22.77 28.49 -21.44
C GLN A 226 -21.75 27.68 -22.23
N SER A 227 -22.03 26.40 -22.46
CA SER A 227 -21.22 25.59 -23.37
C SER A 227 -21.21 26.16 -24.79
N ARG A 228 -20.08 26.03 -25.50
CA ARG A 228 -19.98 26.45 -26.92
C ARG A 228 -20.47 25.37 -27.87
N MET A 229 -20.36 24.11 -27.45
CA MET A 229 -20.83 22.94 -28.19
C MET A 229 -22.10 22.36 -27.53
N PRO A 230 -22.99 21.71 -28.32
CA PRO A 230 -24.16 21.05 -27.79
C PRO A 230 -23.76 19.85 -26.94
N ARG A 231 -24.45 19.65 -25.81
CA ARG A 231 -24.21 18.56 -24.87
C ARG A 231 -25.40 17.60 -24.87
N ALA A 232 -25.19 16.39 -25.36
CA ALA A 232 -26.23 15.35 -25.46
C ALA A 232 -27.05 15.11 -24.17
N PRO A 233 -26.47 15.15 -22.96
CA PRO A 233 -27.24 14.95 -21.72
C PRO A 233 -28.22 16.08 -21.39
N PHE A 234 -28.13 17.22 -22.06
CA PHE A 234 -28.94 18.39 -21.80
C PHE A 234 -29.88 18.65 -22.99
N PRO A 235 -31.20 18.74 -22.78
CA PRO A 235 -32.12 19.02 -23.87
C PRO A 235 -31.95 20.46 -24.36
N TRP A 236 -32.17 20.67 -25.66
CA TRP A 236 -32.23 22.00 -26.24
C TRP A 236 -33.46 22.75 -25.70
N GLN A 237 -33.28 24.00 -25.29
CA GLN A 237 -34.34 24.83 -24.74
C GLN A 237 -34.34 26.18 -25.42
N GLU A 238 -35.49 26.56 -25.99
CA GLU A 238 -35.62 27.81 -26.74
C GLU A 238 -35.26 29.05 -25.90
N SER A 239 -35.71 29.10 -24.64
CA SER A 239 -35.44 30.22 -23.73
C SER A 239 -33.96 30.43 -23.37
N ARG A 240 -33.11 29.41 -23.58
CA ARG A 240 -31.68 29.43 -23.23
C ARG A 240 -30.77 29.41 -24.45
N ASP A 241 -31.17 28.64 -25.47
CA ASP A 241 -30.37 28.29 -26.64
C ASP A 241 -30.79 29.06 -27.90
N SER A 242 -31.75 30.00 -27.78
CA SER A 242 -32.16 30.88 -28.87
C SER A 242 -30.94 31.56 -29.51
N GLY A 243 -30.79 31.43 -30.84
CA GLY A 243 -29.65 31.96 -31.58
C GLY A 243 -28.46 31.00 -31.73
N ARG A 244 -28.55 29.78 -31.18
CA ARG A 244 -27.57 28.71 -31.43
C ARG A 244 -28.14 27.63 -32.36
N PRO A 245 -27.30 26.97 -33.19
CA PRO A 245 -27.78 25.92 -34.09
C PRO A 245 -28.44 24.76 -33.35
N TYR A 246 -29.64 24.36 -33.79
CA TYR A 246 -30.25 23.11 -33.34
C TYR A 246 -29.75 21.95 -34.20
N THR A 247 -28.81 21.17 -33.66
CA THR A 247 -28.18 20.04 -34.37
C THR A 247 -28.80 18.68 -34.01
N GLY A 248 -29.79 18.64 -33.13
CA GLY A 248 -30.35 17.40 -32.57
C GLY A 248 -29.41 16.66 -31.60
N GLN A 249 -28.21 17.18 -31.34
CA GLN A 249 -27.19 16.57 -30.48
C GLN A 249 -27.22 17.09 -29.02
N GLY A 250 -28.33 17.71 -28.62
CA GLY A 250 -28.51 18.33 -27.30
C GLY A 250 -28.51 19.85 -27.33
N GLY A 251 -28.55 20.46 -26.14
CA GLY A 251 -28.61 21.90 -25.91
C GLY A 251 -27.31 22.48 -25.38
N TYR A 252 -27.35 23.78 -25.05
CA TYR A 252 -26.19 24.54 -24.56
C TYR A 252 -26.39 24.93 -23.08
N PRO A 253 -26.20 24.00 -22.13
CA PRO A 253 -26.43 24.27 -20.72
C PRO A 253 -25.54 25.43 -20.21
N THR A 254 -26.04 26.14 -19.20
CA THR A 254 -25.19 27.08 -18.44
C THR A 254 -24.08 26.30 -17.75
N CYS A 255 -22.94 26.93 -17.52
CA CYS A 255 -21.79 26.30 -16.86
C CYS A 255 -22.17 25.73 -15.48
N LYS A 256 -23.07 26.41 -14.75
CA LYS A 256 -23.62 25.91 -13.49
C LYS A 256 -24.41 24.62 -13.68
N ALA A 257 -25.34 24.58 -14.65
CA ALA A 257 -26.11 23.39 -14.93
C ALA A 257 -25.20 22.24 -15.41
N TRP A 258 -24.25 22.53 -16.29
CA TRP A 258 -23.32 21.54 -16.82
C TRP A 258 -22.43 20.93 -15.73
N TRP A 259 -21.99 21.72 -14.75
CA TRP A 259 -21.18 21.22 -13.65
C TRP A 259 -21.99 20.48 -12.57
N SER A 260 -23.13 21.04 -12.14
CA SER A 260 -23.79 20.69 -10.88
C SER A 260 -25.12 19.93 -10.98
N THR A 261 -25.66 19.71 -12.19
CA THR A 261 -26.92 18.95 -12.34
C THR A 261 -26.75 17.52 -11.84
N ALA A 262 -27.68 17.05 -11.01
CA ALA A 262 -27.61 15.72 -10.43
C ALA A 262 -27.60 14.62 -11.53
N LYS A 263 -26.73 13.63 -11.37
CA LYS A 263 -26.51 12.48 -12.28
C LYS A 263 -25.96 12.79 -13.68
N THR A 264 -26.33 13.91 -14.29
CA THR A 264 -25.89 14.29 -15.64
C THR A 264 -24.71 15.25 -15.65
N GLY A 265 -24.52 16.01 -14.58
CA GLY A 265 -23.47 17.01 -14.45
C GLY A 265 -22.07 16.40 -14.35
N LEU A 266 -21.08 17.20 -14.73
CA LEU A 266 -19.67 16.78 -14.73
C LEU A 266 -19.19 16.37 -13.34
N LYS A 267 -19.63 17.06 -12.28
CA LYS A 267 -19.27 16.71 -10.90
C LYS A 267 -19.60 15.26 -10.58
N ASP A 268 -20.85 14.86 -10.76
CA ASP A 268 -21.31 13.50 -10.39
C ASP A 268 -20.68 12.44 -11.31
N ARG A 269 -20.52 12.76 -12.60
CA ARG A 269 -19.88 11.85 -13.57
C ARG A 269 -18.40 11.62 -13.27
N VAL A 270 -17.67 12.64 -12.82
CA VAL A 270 -16.28 12.50 -12.38
C VAL A 270 -16.18 11.73 -11.07
N LEU A 271 -17.07 12.01 -10.11
CA LEU A 271 -17.11 11.26 -8.85
C LEU A 271 -17.40 9.77 -9.09
N ALA A 272 -18.22 9.44 -10.09
CA ALA A 272 -18.53 8.08 -10.50
C ALA A 272 -17.37 7.34 -11.18
N GLN A 273 -16.33 8.04 -11.68
CA GLN A 273 -15.13 7.40 -12.22
C GLN A 273 -14.16 6.93 -11.14
N ALA A 274 -14.26 7.48 -9.92
CA ALA A 274 -13.42 7.03 -8.83
C ALA A 274 -13.86 5.64 -8.33
N ASP A 275 -12.89 4.77 -8.08
CA ASP A 275 -13.11 3.38 -7.67
C ASP A 275 -14.03 3.32 -6.41
N PRO A 276 -15.09 2.50 -6.40
CA PRO A 276 -15.96 2.35 -5.23
C PRO A 276 -15.20 2.00 -3.94
N GLY A 277 -14.10 1.26 -4.05
CA GLY A 277 -13.18 0.94 -2.97
C GLY A 277 -12.43 2.17 -2.43
N LEU A 278 -12.07 3.14 -3.29
CA LEU A 278 -11.47 4.41 -2.86
C LEU A 278 -12.46 5.22 -2.01
N TRP A 279 -13.72 5.29 -2.43
CA TRP A 279 -14.77 6.01 -1.68
C TRP A 279 -15.07 5.37 -0.34
N LEU A 280 -15.11 4.04 -0.28
CA LEU A 280 -15.27 3.31 0.97
C LEU A 280 -14.09 3.56 1.92
N ARG A 281 -12.85 3.56 1.39
CA ARG A 281 -11.63 3.90 2.15
C ARG A 281 -11.66 5.33 2.69
N LEU A 282 -12.07 6.28 1.85
CA LEU A 282 -12.13 7.69 2.22
C LEU A 282 -13.21 7.93 3.30
N SER A 283 -14.40 7.38 3.13
CA SER A 283 -15.50 7.52 4.10
C SER A 283 -15.20 6.88 5.45
N ALA A 284 -14.57 5.70 5.47
CA ALA A 284 -14.16 5.03 6.70
C ALA A 284 -13.11 5.83 7.48
N THR A 285 -12.12 6.40 6.80
CA THR A 285 -11.08 7.20 7.46
C THR A 285 -11.60 8.54 7.98
N LEU A 286 -12.54 9.17 7.27
CA LEU A 286 -13.20 10.38 7.72
C LEU A 286 -14.07 10.16 8.96
N LYS A 287 -14.78 9.03 9.02
CA LYS A 287 -15.55 8.63 10.20
C LYS A 287 -14.64 8.44 11.43
N MET A 288 -13.45 7.86 11.25
CA MET A 288 -12.48 7.73 12.34
C MET A 288 -11.84 9.05 12.77
N LEU A 289 -11.74 10.04 11.88
CA LEU A 289 -11.17 11.36 12.18
C LEU A 289 -12.20 12.40 12.63
N GLY A 290 -13.50 12.06 12.67
CA GLY A 290 -14.58 12.97 13.05
C GLY A 290 -14.75 14.17 12.10
N LYS A 291 -14.31 14.05 10.83
CA LYS A 291 -14.35 15.16 9.86
C LYS A 291 -15.52 15.05 8.88
N ASN A 292 -15.99 16.22 8.41
CA ASN A 292 -17.08 16.30 7.44
C ASN A 292 -16.66 15.72 6.08
N THR A 293 -17.59 15.00 5.43
CA THR A 293 -17.35 14.30 4.16
C THR A 293 -17.26 15.26 2.96
N GLN A 294 -17.95 16.41 3.02
CA GLN A 294 -18.05 17.33 1.89
C GLN A 294 -16.74 18.03 1.52
N GLU A 295 -15.99 18.55 2.50
CA GLU A 295 -14.70 19.22 2.26
C GLU A 295 -13.68 18.27 1.62
N TYR A 296 -13.69 17.01 2.05
CA TYR A 296 -12.81 16.00 1.50
C TYR A 296 -13.23 15.54 0.11
N GLN A 297 -14.53 15.37 -0.15
CA GLN A 297 -15.04 15.12 -1.50
C GLN A 297 -14.57 16.20 -2.47
N GLU A 298 -14.58 17.46 -2.06
CA GLU A 298 -14.05 18.56 -2.86
C GLU A 298 -12.54 18.42 -3.12
N SER A 299 -11.75 18.07 -2.09
CA SER A 299 -10.30 17.87 -2.25
C SER A 299 -9.95 16.73 -3.22
N VAL A 300 -10.72 15.64 -3.19
CA VAL A 300 -10.58 14.50 -4.11
C VAL A 300 -10.98 14.93 -5.52
N LEU A 301 -12.11 15.61 -5.66
CA LEU A 301 -12.60 16.10 -6.94
C LEU A 301 -11.61 17.09 -7.58
N ARG A 302 -11.10 18.06 -6.82
CA ARG A 302 -10.05 19.00 -7.24
C ARG A 302 -8.83 18.26 -7.79
N ARG A 303 -8.45 17.13 -7.20
CA ARG A 303 -7.34 16.32 -7.70
C ARG A 303 -7.70 15.57 -8.98
N LEU A 304 -8.86 14.94 -9.04
CA LEU A 304 -9.33 14.20 -10.21
C LEU A 304 -9.44 15.07 -11.47
N VAL A 305 -9.88 16.31 -11.32
CA VAL A 305 -10.00 17.26 -12.45
C VAL A 305 -8.73 18.06 -12.71
N SER A 306 -7.63 17.78 -11.99
CA SER A 306 -6.37 18.49 -12.21
C SER A 306 -5.75 18.08 -13.56
N PRO A 307 -5.00 18.97 -14.23
CA PRO A 307 -4.41 18.71 -15.55
C PRO A 307 -3.56 17.42 -15.59
N VAL A 308 -2.89 17.11 -14.48
CA VAL A 308 -2.04 15.91 -14.33
C VAL A 308 -2.84 14.62 -14.43
N ASN A 309 -4.12 14.63 -14.05
CA ASN A 309 -5.00 13.47 -14.06
C ASN A 309 -5.90 13.41 -15.30
N LEU A 310 -5.90 14.46 -16.13
CA LEU A 310 -6.64 14.55 -17.39
C LEU A 310 -5.84 14.06 -18.61
N THR A 311 -4.53 13.81 -18.46
CA THR A 311 -3.73 13.19 -19.50
C THR A 311 -4.04 11.68 -19.57
N VAL A 312 -4.81 11.31 -20.58
CA VAL A 312 -5.07 9.90 -20.91
C VAL A 312 -3.76 9.33 -21.47
N SER A 313 -3.21 8.32 -20.80
CA SER A 313 -2.09 7.51 -21.29
C SER A 313 -2.60 6.23 -21.92
#